data_AF-A0AA35TBB5-F1
#
_entry.id   AF-A0AA35TBB5-F1
#
_cell.length_a   1.000
_cell.length_b   1.000
_cell.length_c   1.000
_cell.angle_alpha   90.00
_cell.angle_beta   90.00
_cell.angle_gamma   90.00
#
_symmetry.space_group_name_H-M   'P 1'
#
loop_
_entity.id
_entity.type
_entity.pdbx_description
1 polymer ?
#
loop_
_entity_poly.entity_id
_entity_poly.type
_entity_poly.pdbx_seq_one_letter_code
_entity_poly.pdbx_strand_id
1 'polypeptide(L)'
;MKRRRASQTVCDSMLCSLIVLGSLAFSLTYYRNDLRQLLRMFFLTAVLIGALLALRHSLGRARRRLGKWLSRAKEESKETVVEERPDLDRAREEALARAQRLHDEKAEDYESRVAGPRRVRKFEKNERKSIYFRGFGAHEGRTLGEASGGAGAGSCDQGAESREGHVTDDDVIGEGDRSGRKVWLAVQLPTRTLRSQFHISQTMKVVYSWLEEEGEVLPGQVLITPHPRQLLDDRGRTLEDYGITMDTKLILEELDD
;
A
#
# COMPACT_ATOMS: atom_id res chain seq x y z
N MET A 1 -8.66 -8.81 -24.29
CA MET A 1 -10.08 -8.57 -23.91
C MET A 1 -10.32 -7.56 -22.77
N LYS A 2 -9.35 -6.73 -22.33
CA LYS A 2 -9.54 -5.76 -21.22
C LYS A 2 -9.95 -4.33 -21.63
N ARG A 3 -9.79 -3.93 -22.89
CA ARG A 3 -10.06 -2.54 -23.34
C ARG A 3 -11.54 -2.19 -23.55
N ARG A 4 -12.47 -3.16 -23.59
CA ARG A 4 -13.90 -2.87 -23.85
C ARG A 4 -14.70 -2.43 -22.61
N ARG A 5 -14.21 -2.63 -21.39
CA ARG A 5 -14.96 -2.28 -20.17
C ARG A 5 -14.87 -0.79 -19.79
N ALA A 6 -13.76 -0.12 -20.09
CA ALA A 6 -13.56 1.29 -19.73
C ALA A 6 -14.46 2.24 -20.54
N SER A 7 -14.79 1.88 -21.79
CA SER A 7 -15.69 2.70 -22.61
C SER A 7 -17.15 2.61 -22.16
N GLN A 8 -17.56 1.52 -21.52
CA GLN A 8 -18.95 1.25 -21.20
C GLN A 8 -19.41 2.04 -19.97
N THR A 9 -18.53 2.21 -18.98
CA THR A 9 -18.80 3.00 -17.76
C THR A 9 -18.98 4.48 -18.04
N VAL A 10 -18.31 5.02 -19.07
CA VAL A 10 -18.42 6.43 -19.44
C VAL A 10 -19.78 6.70 -20.11
N CYS A 11 -20.22 5.82 -21.02
CA CYS A 11 -21.52 5.96 -21.67
C CYS A 11 -22.71 5.91 -20.70
N ASP A 12 -22.64 5.03 -19.70
CA ASP A 12 -23.72 4.90 -18.69
C ASP A 12 -23.83 6.15 -17.80
N SER A 13 -22.70 6.80 -17.50
CA SER A 13 -22.69 8.06 -16.73
C SER A 13 -23.30 9.24 -17.50
N MET A 14 -23.03 9.31 -18.82
CA MET A 14 -23.55 10.38 -19.66
C MET A 14 -25.06 10.24 -19.91
N LEU A 15 -25.53 9.01 -20.17
CA LEU A 15 -26.97 8.73 -20.33
C LEU A 15 -27.76 9.08 -19.06
N CYS A 16 -27.25 8.72 -17.88
CA CYS A 16 -27.88 9.10 -16.61
C CYS A 16 -27.98 10.63 -16.45
N SER A 17 -26.93 11.36 -16.79
CA SER A 17 -26.92 12.83 -16.66
C SER A 17 -27.92 13.52 -17.60
N LEU A 18 -28.07 13.02 -18.84
CA LEU A 18 -29.02 13.56 -19.81
C LEU A 18 -30.47 13.30 -19.40
N ILE A 19 -30.78 12.13 -18.84
CA ILE A 19 -32.13 11.80 -18.35
C ILE A 19 -32.52 12.69 -17.16
N VAL A 20 -31.57 12.96 -16.26
CA VAL A 20 -31.80 13.86 -15.11
C VAL A 20 -32.02 15.29 -15.58
N LEU A 21 -31.19 15.79 -16.49
CA LEU A 21 -31.33 17.15 -17.04
C LEU A 21 -32.62 17.32 -17.85
N GLY A 22 -32.99 16.33 -18.66
CA GLY A 22 -34.25 16.33 -19.41
C GLY A 22 -35.48 16.34 -18.49
N SER A 23 -35.46 15.57 -17.40
CA SER A 23 -36.55 15.55 -16.42
C SER A 23 -36.67 16.87 -15.65
N LEU A 24 -35.54 17.50 -15.32
CA LEU A 24 -35.52 18.81 -14.66
C LEU A 24 -36.06 19.91 -15.58
N ALA A 25 -35.63 19.93 -16.84
CA ALA A 25 -36.11 20.89 -17.83
C ALA A 25 -37.62 20.74 -18.09
N PHE A 26 -38.10 19.50 -18.27
CA PHE A 26 -39.52 19.22 -18.48
C PHE A 26 -40.38 19.65 -17.27
N SER A 27 -39.90 19.39 -16.06
CA SER A 27 -40.57 19.81 -14.82
C SER A 27 -40.63 21.33 -14.67
N LEU A 28 -39.56 22.04 -15.03
CA LEU A 28 -39.49 23.51 -15.02
C LEU A 28 -40.45 24.15 -16.03
N THR A 29 -40.59 23.56 -17.22
CA THR A 29 -41.53 24.06 -18.23
C THR A 29 -42.99 23.80 -17.86
N TYR A 30 -43.28 22.65 -17.22
CA TYR A 30 -44.64 22.24 -16.90
C TYR A 30 -45.24 22.98 -15.69
N TYR A 31 -44.41 23.37 -14.71
CA TYR A 31 -44.87 23.94 -13.43
C TYR A 31 -44.76 25.45 -13.28
N ARG A 32 -44.57 26.19 -14.39
CA ARG A 32 -44.38 27.65 -14.37
C ARG A 32 -45.53 28.43 -13.68
N ASN A 33 -46.71 27.84 -13.51
CA ASN A 33 -47.90 28.52 -12.98
C ASN A 33 -48.32 28.13 -11.55
N ASP A 34 -47.69 27.16 -10.87
CA ASP A 34 -48.18 26.74 -9.54
C ASP A 34 -47.05 26.27 -8.58
N LEU A 35 -46.45 27.24 -7.88
CA LEU A 35 -45.31 27.05 -6.96
C LEU A 35 -45.58 25.99 -5.88
N ARG A 36 -46.83 25.91 -5.39
CA ARG A 36 -47.22 24.96 -4.34
C ARG A 36 -47.14 23.51 -4.84
N GLN A 37 -47.50 23.27 -6.09
CA GLN A 37 -47.41 21.93 -6.68
C GLN A 37 -45.96 21.56 -6.96
N LEU A 38 -45.15 22.52 -7.45
CA LEU A 38 -43.72 22.32 -7.67
C LEU A 38 -43.01 21.90 -6.36
N LEU A 39 -43.32 22.56 -5.25
CA LEU A 39 -42.74 22.24 -3.94
C LEU A 39 -43.13 20.82 -3.49
N ARG A 40 -44.40 20.42 -3.64
CA ARG A 40 -44.87 19.06 -3.30
C ARG A 40 -44.16 17.98 -4.13
N MET A 41 -44.02 18.21 -5.42
CA MET A 41 -43.31 17.28 -6.31
C MET A 41 -41.83 17.18 -5.94
N PHE A 42 -41.18 18.29 -5.62
CA PHE A 42 -39.79 18.31 -5.16
C PHE A 42 -39.61 17.46 -3.89
N PHE A 43 -40.44 17.68 -2.86
CA PHE A 43 -40.39 16.87 -1.63
C PHE A 43 -40.61 15.38 -1.90
N LEU A 44 -41.58 15.02 -2.74
CA LEU A 44 -41.81 13.62 -3.12
C LEU A 44 -40.61 12.99 -3.81
N THR A 45 -39.98 13.71 -4.76
CA THR A 45 -38.78 13.22 -5.44
C THR A 45 -37.59 13.08 -4.50
N ALA A 46 -37.39 14.02 -3.57
CA ALA A 46 -36.33 13.96 -2.57
C ALA A 46 -36.51 12.75 -1.63
N VAL A 47 -37.74 12.49 -1.17
CA VAL A 47 -38.08 11.31 -0.35
C VAL A 47 -37.83 10.01 -1.12
N LEU A 48 -38.23 9.96 -2.41
CA LEU A 48 -38.00 8.78 -3.25
C LEU A 48 -36.50 8.50 -3.44
N ILE A 49 -35.70 9.53 -3.73
CA ILE A 49 -34.25 9.41 -3.88
C ILE A 49 -33.62 8.93 -2.57
N GLY A 50 -34.01 9.51 -1.44
CA GLY A 50 -33.56 9.08 -0.11
C GLY A 50 -33.88 7.61 0.17
N ALA A 51 -35.10 7.17 -0.15
CA ALA A 51 -35.51 5.77 0.02
C ALA A 51 -34.70 4.81 -0.86
N LEU A 52 -34.43 5.17 -2.12
CA LEU A 52 -33.60 4.37 -3.02
C LEU A 52 -32.14 4.26 -2.56
N LEU A 53 -31.56 5.35 -2.05
CA LEU A 53 -30.22 5.34 -1.48
C LEU A 53 -30.14 4.46 -0.23
N ALA A 54 -31.13 4.57 0.66
CA ALA A 54 -31.24 3.72 1.84
C ALA A 54 -31.40 2.22 1.47
N LEU A 55 -32.21 1.92 0.45
CA LEU A 55 -32.39 0.56 -0.07
C LEU A 55 -31.10 0.00 -0.68
N ARG A 56 -30.37 0.81 -1.46
CA ARG A 56 -29.06 0.42 -2.00
C ARG A 56 -28.07 0.09 -0.89
N HIS A 57 -28.04 0.91 0.17
CA HIS A 57 -27.16 0.70 1.30
C HIS A 57 -27.56 -0.55 2.11
N SER A 58 -28.86 -0.81 2.29
CA SER A 58 -29.35 -1.99 3.02
C SER A 58 -29.09 -3.28 2.23
N LEU A 59 -29.32 -3.27 0.91
CA LEU A 59 -29.01 -4.38 0.00
C LEU A 59 -27.50 -4.68 -0.05
N GLY A 60 -26.64 -3.67 0.02
CA GLY A 60 -25.19 -3.85 0.12
C GLY A 60 -24.74 -4.51 1.43
N ARG A 61 -25.43 -4.24 2.55
CA ARG A 61 -25.20 -4.95 3.82
C ARG A 61 -25.78 -6.38 3.77
N ALA A 62 -26.95 -6.58 3.17
CA ALA A 62 -27.60 -7.88 3.04
C ALA A 62 -26.80 -8.85 2.16
N ARG A 63 -26.30 -8.39 1.00
CA ARG A 63 -25.44 -9.20 0.11
C ARG A 63 -24.19 -9.73 0.79
N ARG A 64 -23.55 -8.94 1.66
CA ARG A 64 -22.37 -9.38 2.42
C ARG A 64 -22.70 -10.49 3.42
N ARG A 65 -23.90 -10.48 4.01
CA ARG A 65 -24.37 -11.54 4.92
C ARG A 65 -24.78 -12.80 4.16
N LEU A 66 -25.52 -12.65 3.07
CA LEU A 66 -25.92 -13.75 2.18
C LEU A 66 -24.72 -14.45 1.54
N GLY A 67 -23.69 -13.69 1.11
CA GLY A 67 -22.46 -14.27 0.57
C GLY A 67 -21.76 -15.18 1.57
N LYS A 68 -21.64 -14.77 2.84
CA LYS A 68 -21.06 -15.60 3.91
C LYS A 68 -21.89 -16.86 4.18
N TRP A 69 -23.22 -16.76 4.14
CA TRP A 69 -24.12 -17.89 4.35
C TRP A 69 -24.08 -18.90 3.19
N LEU A 70 -24.10 -18.41 1.94
CA LEU A 70 -23.94 -19.24 0.74
C LEU A 70 -22.57 -19.92 0.65
N SER A 71 -21.52 -19.26 1.16
CA SER A 71 -20.17 -19.85 1.21
C SER A 71 -20.12 -21.04 2.17
N ARG A 72 -20.76 -20.93 3.34
CA ARG A 72 -20.87 -22.04 4.31
C ARG A 72 -21.69 -23.20 3.76
N ALA A 73 -22.82 -22.93 3.11
CA ALA A 73 -23.63 -23.98 2.49
C ALA A 73 -22.89 -24.73 1.37
N LYS A 74 -21.95 -24.06 0.69
CA LYS A 74 -21.11 -24.66 -0.37
C LYS A 74 -19.92 -25.45 0.18
N GLU A 75 -19.50 -25.18 1.42
CA GLU A 75 -18.50 -25.99 2.13
C GLU A 75 -19.14 -27.27 2.70
N GLU A 76 -20.35 -27.19 3.26
CA GLU A 76 -21.09 -28.38 3.73
C GLU A 76 -21.49 -29.33 2.58
N SER A 77 -21.72 -28.82 1.36
CA SER A 77 -22.02 -29.68 0.20
C SER A 77 -20.79 -30.28 -0.49
N LYS A 78 -19.57 -30.05 0.03
CA LYS A 78 -18.32 -30.63 -0.51
C LYS A 78 -17.82 -31.82 0.29
N GLU A 79 -18.47 -32.13 1.40
CA GLU A 79 -18.28 -33.38 2.09
C GLU A 79 -19.12 -34.44 1.38
N THR A 80 -18.51 -35.59 1.04
CA THR A 80 -19.05 -36.73 0.28
C THR A 80 -19.02 -36.60 -1.25
N VAL A 81 -17.90 -37.05 -1.84
CA VAL A 81 -17.75 -38.36 -2.52
C VAL A 81 -16.34 -38.33 -3.09
N VAL A 82 -15.37 -38.86 -2.32
CA VAL A 82 -14.05 -39.18 -2.85
C VAL A 82 -14.23 -40.48 -3.63
N GLU A 83 -14.51 -40.35 -4.92
CA GLU A 83 -14.39 -41.47 -5.85
C GLU A 83 -12.89 -41.77 -5.97
N GLU A 84 -12.41 -42.83 -5.31
CA GLU A 84 -11.02 -43.29 -5.41
C GLU A 84 -10.72 -43.64 -6.87
N ARG A 85 -10.01 -42.73 -7.55
CA ARG A 85 -9.49 -42.94 -8.89
C ARG A 85 -7.97 -43.08 -8.78
N PRO A 86 -7.43 -44.31 -8.63
CA PRO A 86 -6.00 -44.52 -8.38
C PRO A 86 -5.10 -43.97 -9.49
N ASP A 87 -5.62 -43.81 -10.70
CA ASP A 87 -4.89 -43.21 -11.83
C ASP A 87 -4.71 -41.69 -11.68
N LEU A 88 -5.67 -41.00 -11.05
CA LEU A 88 -5.55 -39.56 -10.77
C LEU A 88 -4.57 -39.29 -9.64
N ASP A 89 -4.53 -40.17 -8.64
CA ASP A 89 -3.61 -40.04 -7.51
C ASP A 89 -2.16 -40.24 -7.95
N ARG A 90 -1.88 -41.26 -8.79
CA ARG A 90 -0.55 -41.43 -9.41
C ARG A 90 -0.15 -40.21 -10.25
N ALA A 91 -1.05 -39.70 -11.09
CA ALA A 91 -0.76 -38.51 -11.90
C ALA A 91 -0.48 -37.27 -11.03
N ARG A 92 -1.17 -37.14 -9.89
CA ARG A 92 -0.96 -36.05 -8.94
C ARG A 92 0.39 -36.19 -8.22
N GLU A 93 0.75 -37.39 -7.77
CA GLU A 93 2.04 -37.67 -7.14
C GLU A 93 3.20 -37.39 -8.10
N GLU A 94 3.09 -37.83 -9.36
CA GLU A 94 4.08 -37.51 -10.39
C GLU A 94 4.18 -36.01 -10.66
N ALA A 95 3.06 -35.30 -10.72
CA ALA A 95 3.05 -33.86 -10.92
C ALA A 95 3.73 -33.11 -9.76
N LEU A 96 3.48 -33.55 -8.52
CA LEU A 96 4.14 -33.01 -7.33
C LEU A 96 5.65 -33.29 -7.34
N ALA A 97 6.06 -34.50 -7.70
CA ALA A 97 7.47 -34.87 -7.81
C ALA A 97 8.20 -34.05 -8.89
N ARG A 98 7.56 -33.82 -10.04
CA ARG A 98 8.11 -32.94 -11.11
C ARG A 98 8.22 -31.49 -10.65
N ALA A 99 7.22 -30.99 -9.94
CA ALA A 99 7.24 -29.63 -9.40
C ALA A 99 8.38 -29.46 -8.38
N GLN A 100 8.56 -30.41 -7.47
CA GLN A 100 9.67 -30.40 -6.51
C GLN A 100 11.03 -30.37 -7.20
N ARG A 101 11.26 -31.25 -8.19
CA ARG A 101 12.51 -31.24 -8.97
C ARG A 101 12.79 -29.91 -9.65
N LEU A 102 11.78 -29.27 -10.22
CA LEU A 102 11.92 -27.95 -10.85
C LEU A 102 12.21 -26.84 -9.82
N HIS A 103 11.72 -26.97 -8.59
CA HIS A 103 12.04 -26.06 -7.51
C HIS A 103 13.49 -26.26 -7.02
N ASP A 104 13.93 -27.51 -6.91
CA ASP A 104 15.29 -27.85 -6.50
C ASP A 104 16.31 -27.38 -7.55
N GLU A 105 16.06 -27.65 -8.84
CA GLU A 105 16.90 -27.19 -9.95
C GLU A 105 17.00 -25.65 -9.98
N LYS A 106 15.89 -24.94 -9.75
CA LYS A 106 15.90 -23.47 -9.64
C LYS A 106 16.66 -22.97 -8.42
N ALA A 107 16.60 -23.70 -7.30
CA ALA A 107 17.35 -23.35 -6.10
C ALA A 107 18.86 -23.54 -6.32
N GLU A 108 19.27 -24.60 -7.01
CA GLU A 108 20.66 -24.86 -7.39
C GLU A 108 21.20 -23.82 -8.39
N ASP A 109 20.43 -23.44 -9.41
CA ASP A 109 20.81 -22.37 -10.35
C ASP A 109 20.98 -21.02 -9.63
N TYR A 110 20.07 -20.71 -8.70
CA TYR A 110 20.18 -19.49 -7.90
C TYR A 110 21.39 -19.52 -6.96
N GLU A 111 21.67 -20.65 -6.33
CA GLU A 111 22.81 -20.80 -5.43
C GLU A 111 24.14 -20.61 -6.19
N SER A 112 24.28 -21.21 -7.37
CA SER A 112 25.49 -21.10 -8.19
C SER A 112 25.67 -19.72 -8.82
N ARG A 113 24.61 -19.11 -9.36
CA ARG A 113 24.71 -17.86 -10.13
C ARG A 113 24.66 -16.60 -9.26
N VAL A 114 23.96 -16.64 -8.14
CA VAL A 114 23.66 -15.45 -7.33
C VAL A 114 24.16 -15.57 -5.90
N ALA A 115 23.78 -16.62 -5.18
CA ALA A 115 24.07 -16.69 -3.74
C ALA A 115 25.55 -16.95 -3.45
N GLY A 116 26.17 -17.91 -4.14
CA GLY A 116 27.58 -18.27 -4.01
C GLY A 116 28.51 -17.07 -4.24
N PRO A 117 28.44 -16.37 -5.39
CA PRO A 117 29.25 -15.18 -5.65
C PRO A 117 29.04 -14.07 -4.61
N ARG A 118 27.82 -13.90 -4.09
CA ARG A 118 27.54 -12.95 -3.01
C ARG A 118 28.20 -13.34 -1.70
N ARG A 119 28.23 -14.63 -1.35
CA ARG A 119 28.92 -15.13 -0.15
C ARG A 119 30.41 -14.86 -0.26
N VAL A 120 31.04 -15.20 -1.39
CA VAL A 120 32.48 -14.95 -1.63
C VAL A 120 32.80 -13.46 -1.50
N ARG A 121 32.05 -12.57 -2.16
CA ARG A 121 32.25 -11.11 -2.03
C ARG A 121 32.07 -10.61 -0.60
N LYS A 122 31.14 -11.19 0.16
CA LYS A 122 30.93 -10.82 1.58
C LYS A 122 32.10 -11.27 2.44
N PHE A 123 32.64 -12.47 2.21
CA PHE A 123 33.84 -12.96 2.88
C PHE A 123 35.05 -12.09 2.54
N GLU A 124 35.31 -11.80 1.27
CA GLU A 124 36.41 -10.90 0.86
C GLU A 124 36.29 -9.51 1.47
N LYS A 125 35.08 -8.94 1.52
CA LYS A 125 34.83 -7.64 2.16
C LYS A 125 35.11 -7.70 3.66
N ASN A 126 34.75 -8.80 4.32
CA ASN A 126 35.03 -8.99 5.74
C ASN A 126 36.52 -9.20 6.01
N GLU A 127 37.24 -9.92 5.14
CA GLU A 127 38.70 -10.08 5.24
C GLU A 127 39.43 -8.76 4.99
N ARG A 128 39.04 -7.98 3.97
CA ARG A 128 39.61 -6.64 3.75
C ARG A 128 39.41 -5.73 4.95
N LYS A 129 38.22 -5.78 5.56
CA LYS A 129 37.95 -5.06 6.81
C LYS A 129 38.81 -5.57 7.94
N SER A 130 38.94 -6.89 8.12
CA SER A 130 39.75 -7.44 9.21
C SER A 130 41.21 -7.07 9.07
N ILE A 131 41.76 -7.04 7.84
CA ILE A 131 43.13 -6.55 7.57
C ILE A 131 43.26 -5.07 7.93
N TYR A 132 42.29 -4.23 7.53
CA TYR A 132 42.29 -2.81 7.87
C TYR A 132 42.24 -2.56 9.39
N PHE A 133 41.42 -3.34 10.11
CA PHE A 133 41.30 -3.26 11.56
C PHE A 133 42.45 -3.91 12.34
N ARG A 134 43.31 -4.73 11.69
CA ARG A 134 44.47 -5.33 12.34
C ARG A 134 45.69 -4.39 12.40
N GLY A 135 45.71 -3.35 11.55
CA GLY A 135 46.79 -2.36 11.48
C GLY A 135 46.63 -1.16 12.43
N PHE A 136 45.40 -0.85 12.84
CA PHE A 136 45.13 0.06 13.94
C PHE A 136 45.01 -0.77 15.21
N GLY A 137 45.84 -0.47 16.22
CA GLY A 137 45.98 -1.25 17.45
C GLY A 137 44.64 -1.78 17.96
N ALA A 138 44.62 -3.06 18.35
CA ALA A 138 43.47 -3.73 18.91
C ALA A 138 43.02 -3.00 20.20
N HIS A 139 42.21 -1.96 20.04
CA HIS A 139 41.52 -1.35 21.16
C HIS A 139 40.44 -2.35 21.59
N GLU A 140 40.58 -2.87 22.81
CA GLU A 140 39.54 -3.62 23.50
C GLU A 140 38.22 -2.85 23.37
N GLY A 141 37.34 -3.35 22.51
CA GLY A 141 35.99 -2.82 22.40
C GLY A 141 35.26 -3.09 23.70
N ARG A 142 35.04 -2.04 24.50
CA ARG A 142 34.11 -2.10 25.62
C ARG A 142 32.74 -2.51 25.09
N THR A 143 32.17 -3.55 25.66
CA THR A 143 30.79 -3.96 25.46
C THR A 143 29.86 -2.79 25.81
N LEU A 144 29.04 -2.36 24.85
CA LEU A 144 27.94 -1.42 25.08
C LEU A 144 26.92 -2.08 26.02
N GLY A 145 27.09 -1.87 27.33
CA GLY A 145 26.22 -2.49 28.33
C GLY A 145 26.50 -2.16 29.81
N GLU A 146 27.51 -1.37 30.17
CA GLU A 146 27.70 -0.92 31.56
C GLU A 146 27.46 0.57 31.70
N ALA A 147 26.21 0.92 32.00
CA ALA A 147 25.86 2.18 32.61
C ALA A 147 26.21 2.12 34.10
N SER A 148 27.24 2.84 34.54
CA SER A 148 27.20 3.57 35.81
C SER A 148 28.38 4.52 35.97
N GLY A 149 28.05 5.78 36.29
CA GLY A 149 28.85 6.67 37.13
C GLY A 149 30.19 7.17 36.57
N GLY A 150 30.17 8.35 35.95
CA GLY A 150 31.41 9.08 35.64
C GLY A 150 31.13 10.50 35.22
N ALA A 151 30.81 11.36 36.18
CA ALA A 151 30.78 12.81 35.99
C ALA A 151 32.18 13.32 35.62
N GLY A 152 32.27 14.07 34.52
CA GLY A 152 33.51 14.72 34.09
C GLY A 152 33.19 15.85 33.12
N ALA A 153 33.26 17.07 33.64
CA ALA A 153 33.10 18.32 32.91
C ALA A 153 34.30 18.61 31.98
N GLY A 154 34.03 19.30 30.87
CA GLY A 154 35.02 19.91 29.96
C GLY A 154 34.32 20.27 28.65
N SER A 155 33.83 21.50 28.50
CA SER A 155 34.57 22.68 28.00
C SER A 155 34.73 22.67 26.47
N CYS A 156 34.15 23.69 25.83
CA CYS A 156 34.45 24.39 24.56
C CYS A 156 35.47 23.74 23.60
N ASP A 157 35.31 23.72 22.28
CA ASP A 157 35.22 24.95 21.47
C ASP A 157 34.95 24.63 19.98
N GLN A 158 34.75 25.70 19.21
CA GLN A 158 34.33 25.84 17.80
C GLN A 158 35.21 25.15 16.73
N GLY A 159 34.60 24.88 15.58
CA GLY A 159 35.29 24.53 14.33
C GLY A 159 34.33 24.43 13.15
N ALA A 160 33.94 25.59 12.60
CA ALA A 160 33.35 25.68 11.27
C ALA A 160 34.44 25.50 10.21
N GLU A 161 34.23 24.64 9.21
CA GLU A 161 34.87 24.82 7.92
C GLU A 161 33.96 24.29 6.80
N SER A 162 33.50 25.25 6.00
CA SER A 162 32.88 25.07 4.70
C SER A 162 33.77 24.27 3.77
N ARG A 163 33.19 23.36 3.01
CA ARG A 163 33.73 22.99 1.70
C ARG A 163 32.62 22.85 0.69
N GLU A 164 32.49 23.91 -0.11
CA GLU A 164 31.89 23.90 -1.44
C GLU A 164 32.57 22.82 -2.30
N GLY A 165 31.75 22.10 -3.05
CA GLY A 165 32.16 21.07 -3.98
C GLY A 165 31.07 20.86 -5.03
N HIS A 166 30.78 21.94 -5.74
CA HIS A 166 30.04 21.94 -7.00
C HIS A 166 30.90 21.24 -8.06
N VAL A 167 30.43 20.09 -8.54
CA VAL A 167 30.80 19.52 -9.84
C VAL A 167 29.49 19.02 -10.46
N THR A 168 28.93 19.86 -11.32
CA THR A 168 28.09 19.41 -12.43
C THR A 168 29.01 18.86 -13.50
N ASP A 169 28.76 17.64 -13.94
CA ASP A 169 28.94 17.31 -15.36
C ASP A 169 27.88 16.28 -15.74
N ASP A 170 27.17 16.65 -16.80
CA ASP A 170 26.14 15.92 -17.49
C ASP A 170 26.66 14.57 -17.99
N ASP A 171 25.99 13.48 -17.57
CA ASP A 171 25.92 12.28 -18.38
C ASP A 171 24.45 11.98 -18.71
N VAL A 172 24.20 12.17 -20.00
CA VAL A 172 22.95 12.06 -20.74
C VAL A 172 22.49 10.59 -20.80
N ILE A 173 21.23 10.41 -20.40
CA ILE A 173 20.25 9.39 -20.84
C ILE A 173 20.66 7.93 -20.67
N GLY A 174 20.34 7.40 -19.49
CA GLY A 174 19.89 6.03 -19.31
C GLY A 174 18.47 6.03 -18.76
N GLU A 175 17.48 6.09 -19.66
CA GLU A 175 16.05 5.92 -19.36
C GLU A 175 15.78 4.44 -19.00
N GLY A 176 16.39 4.01 -17.90
CA GLY A 176 16.26 2.67 -17.33
C GLY A 176 15.04 2.62 -16.43
N ASP A 177 13.90 2.23 -17.01
CA ASP A 177 12.78 1.55 -16.38
C ASP A 177 12.58 1.80 -14.86
N ARG A 178 12.22 3.04 -14.49
CA ARG A 178 11.67 3.33 -13.14
C ARG A 178 10.20 2.94 -13.01
N SER A 179 9.69 2.11 -13.92
CA SER A 179 8.30 1.68 -13.94
C SER A 179 8.12 0.41 -13.11
N GLY A 180 7.58 0.55 -11.90
CA GLY A 180 6.94 -0.58 -11.22
C GLY A 180 7.45 -0.95 -9.83
N ARG A 181 8.35 -0.17 -9.21
CA ARG A 181 8.73 -0.47 -7.82
C ARG A 181 7.59 -0.09 -6.88
N LYS A 182 6.96 -1.12 -6.31
CA LYS A 182 5.86 -0.99 -5.36
C LYS A 182 6.32 -1.35 -3.95
N VAL A 183 5.76 -0.65 -2.96
CA VAL A 183 6.00 -0.87 -1.54
C VAL A 183 4.68 -1.16 -0.84
N TRP A 184 4.74 -2.02 0.17
CA TRP A 184 3.62 -2.21 1.08
C TRP A 184 3.70 -1.21 2.22
N LEU A 185 2.62 -0.47 2.43
CA LEU A 185 2.45 0.37 3.60
C LEU A 185 1.50 -0.33 4.57
N ALA A 186 1.95 -0.51 5.81
CA ALA A 186 1.13 -0.99 6.91
C ALA A 186 0.85 0.17 7.87
N VAL A 187 -0.33 0.77 7.79
CA VAL A 187 -0.74 1.86 8.68
C VAL A 187 -1.36 1.27 9.94
N GLN A 188 -0.72 1.52 11.07
CA GLN A 188 -1.19 1.14 12.39
C GLN A 188 -2.17 2.20 12.89
N LEU A 189 -3.41 1.77 13.13
CA LEU A 189 -4.42 2.55 13.81
C LEU A 189 -4.60 2.01 15.25
N PRO A 190 -5.28 2.74 16.13
CA PRO A 190 -5.55 2.28 17.49
C PRO A 190 -6.34 0.97 17.55
N THR A 191 -7.25 0.76 16.59
CA THR A 191 -8.18 -0.38 16.57
C THR A 191 -7.73 -1.52 15.66
N ARG A 192 -7.01 -1.21 14.57
CA ARG A 192 -6.63 -2.17 13.53
C ARG A 192 -5.39 -1.73 12.76
N THR A 193 -4.85 -2.61 11.92
CA THR A 193 -3.79 -2.27 10.96
C THR A 193 -4.34 -2.38 9.55
N LEU A 194 -4.22 -1.31 8.77
CA LEU A 194 -4.54 -1.32 7.35
C LEU A 194 -3.28 -1.55 6.53
N ARG A 195 -3.39 -2.35 5.47
CA ARG A 195 -2.27 -2.65 4.59
C ARG A 195 -2.67 -2.50 3.13
N SER A 196 -1.91 -1.71 2.38
CA SER A 196 -2.12 -1.52 0.95
C SER A 196 -0.79 -1.34 0.22
N GLN A 197 -0.81 -1.49 -1.09
CA GLN A 197 0.37 -1.44 -1.95
C GLN A 197 0.35 -0.16 -2.80
N PHE A 198 1.44 0.59 -2.74
CA PHE A 198 1.61 1.86 -3.43
C PHE A 198 2.87 1.84 -4.30
N HIS A 199 2.89 2.67 -5.34
CA HIS A 199 4.08 2.88 -6.14
C HIS A 199 4.98 3.92 -5.46
N ILE A 200 6.30 3.74 -5.46
CA ILE A 200 7.21 4.66 -4.74
C ILE A 200 7.16 6.11 -5.26
N SER A 201 6.81 6.29 -6.53
CA SER A 201 6.65 7.61 -7.14
C SER A 201 5.31 8.28 -6.84
N GLN A 202 4.40 7.62 -6.11
CA GLN A 202 3.14 8.24 -5.70
C GLN A 202 3.38 9.22 -4.55
N THR A 203 2.62 10.30 -4.58
CA THR A 203 2.61 11.33 -3.54
C THR A 203 1.90 10.85 -2.30
N MET A 204 2.31 11.36 -1.14
CA MET A 204 1.67 11.08 0.14
C MET A 204 0.16 11.41 0.15
N LYS A 205 -0.28 12.39 -0.66
CA LYS A 205 -1.71 12.69 -0.91
C LYS A 205 -2.53 11.44 -1.26
N VAL A 206 -2.00 10.52 -2.07
CA VAL A 206 -2.72 9.31 -2.49
C VAL A 206 -2.91 8.35 -1.32
N VAL A 207 -1.94 8.28 -0.41
CA VAL A 207 -2.03 7.46 0.81
C VAL A 207 -3.09 8.02 1.76
N TYR A 208 -3.12 9.34 1.95
CA TYR A 208 -4.17 9.99 2.75
C TYR A 208 -5.56 9.79 2.15
N SER A 209 -5.73 9.96 0.83
CA SER A 209 -7.02 9.71 0.17
C SER A 209 -7.49 8.26 0.32
N TRP A 210 -6.57 7.28 0.28
CA TRP A 210 -6.92 5.88 0.55
C TRP A 210 -7.39 5.67 2.00
N LEU A 211 -6.74 6.30 2.97
CA LEU A 211 -7.17 6.19 4.38
C LEU A 211 -8.50 6.94 4.64
N GLU A 212 -8.76 8.04 3.93
CA GLU A 212 -10.06 8.74 3.93
C GLU A 212 -11.17 7.85 3.36
N GLU A 213 -10.91 7.11 2.27
CA GLU A 213 -11.85 6.12 1.71
C GLU A 213 -12.17 4.98 2.68
N GLU A 214 -11.19 4.55 3.47
CA GLU A 214 -11.39 3.56 4.54
C GLU A 214 -12.12 4.15 5.77
N GLY A 215 -12.29 5.46 5.83
CA GLY A 215 -13.03 6.19 6.87
C GLY A 215 -12.23 6.40 8.16
N GLU A 216 -10.90 6.42 8.07
CA GLU A 216 -10.03 6.35 9.26
C GLU A 216 -9.19 7.62 9.52
N VAL A 217 -9.13 8.59 8.60
CA VAL A 217 -8.41 9.85 8.82
C VAL A 217 -9.37 10.92 9.26
N LEU A 218 -9.11 11.48 10.44
CA LEU A 218 -9.74 12.70 10.92
C LEU A 218 -8.84 13.92 10.65
N PRO A 219 -9.40 15.13 10.45
CA PRO A 219 -8.61 16.35 10.40
C PRO A 219 -7.84 16.53 11.71
N GLY A 220 -6.51 16.67 11.64
CA GLY A 220 -5.60 16.75 12.80
C GLY A 220 -4.74 15.50 13.04
N GLN A 221 -4.98 14.41 12.30
CA GLN A 221 -4.14 13.21 12.37
C GLN A 221 -3.02 13.22 11.33
N VAL A 222 -1.82 12.82 11.75
CA VAL A 222 -0.63 12.80 10.90
C VAL A 222 0.00 11.40 10.90
N LEU A 223 0.52 11.00 9.74
CA LEU A 223 1.27 9.75 9.61
C LEU A 223 2.72 9.93 10.04
N ILE A 224 3.23 8.94 10.79
CA ILE A 224 4.57 8.98 11.35
C ILE A 224 5.27 7.64 11.10
N THR A 225 6.55 7.69 10.74
CA THR A 225 7.40 6.48 10.68
C THR A 225 7.88 6.10 12.10
N PRO A 226 7.97 4.81 12.45
CA PRO A 226 8.42 4.40 13.78
C PRO A 226 9.92 4.61 13.99
N HIS A 227 10.75 4.38 12.96
CA HIS A 227 12.21 4.54 13.06
C HIS A 227 12.88 4.77 11.69
N PRO A 228 13.63 5.86 11.49
CA PRO A 228 13.68 7.06 12.34
C PRO A 228 12.29 7.69 12.44
N ARG A 229 11.97 8.33 13.57
CA ARG A 229 10.67 8.97 13.76
C ARG A 229 10.60 10.22 12.90
N GLN A 230 9.78 10.17 11.85
CA GLN A 230 9.63 11.26 10.90
C GLN A 230 8.15 11.54 10.66
N LEU A 231 7.79 12.81 10.73
CA LEU A 231 6.44 13.30 10.46
C LEU A 231 6.22 13.37 8.94
N LEU A 232 5.13 12.79 8.44
CA LEU A 232 4.77 12.74 7.02
C LEU A 232 3.64 13.74 6.70
N ASP A 233 3.91 15.02 6.93
CA ASP A 233 2.92 16.09 6.83
C ASP A 233 2.82 16.69 5.41
N ASP A 234 3.95 16.81 4.70
CA ASP A 234 3.97 17.35 3.34
C ASP A 234 3.32 16.36 2.34
N ARG A 235 2.06 16.65 2.00
CA ARG A 235 1.24 15.84 1.08
C ARG A 235 1.75 15.85 -0.37
N GLY A 236 2.60 16.83 -0.73
CA GLY A 236 3.13 17.01 -2.08
C GLY A 236 4.33 16.12 -2.40
N ARG A 237 5.05 15.64 -1.37
CA ARG A 237 6.21 14.76 -1.53
C ARG A 237 5.84 13.34 -1.88
N THR A 238 6.70 12.68 -2.65
CA THR A 238 6.57 11.27 -2.99
C THR A 238 7.02 10.37 -1.84
N LEU A 239 6.61 9.10 -1.86
CA LEU A 239 7.07 8.11 -0.89
C LEU A 239 8.60 7.94 -0.96
N GLU A 240 9.20 8.06 -2.14
CA GLU A 240 10.64 8.03 -2.34
C GLU A 240 11.35 9.22 -1.66
N ASP A 241 10.77 10.43 -1.72
CA ASP A 241 11.33 11.63 -1.07
C ASP A 241 11.34 11.52 0.46
N TYR A 242 10.42 10.74 1.03
CA TYR A 242 10.40 10.39 2.45
C TYR A 242 11.34 9.22 2.82
N GLY A 243 12.09 8.68 1.86
CA GLY A 243 12.96 7.52 2.07
C GLY A 243 12.20 6.19 2.17
N ILE A 244 10.90 6.17 1.86
CA ILE A 244 10.06 4.98 1.92
C ILE A 244 10.25 4.14 0.65
N THR A 245 11.39 3.45 0.58
CA THR A 245 11.82 2.64 -0.57
C THR A 245 11.59 1.13 -0.37
N MET A 246 11.12 0.74 0.81
CA MET A 246 10.86 -0.63 1.25
C MET A 246 9.51 -0.71 1.97
N ASP A 247 9.03 -1.95 2.20
CA ASP A 247 7.82 -2.19 2.98
C ASP A 247 7.97 -1.57 4.37
N THR A 248 7.07 -0.63 4.69
CA THR A 248 7.22 0.25 5.85
C THR A 248 5.94 0.27 6.67
N LYS A 249 6.09 0.24 7.98
CA LYS A 249 5.01 0.44 8.93
C LYS A 249 4.88 1.94 9.23
N LEU A 250 3.67 2.47 9.15
CA LEU A 250 3.33 3.84 9.54
C LEU A 250 2.42 3.80 10.76
N ILE A 251 2.45 4.84 11.58
CA ILE A 251 1.58 5.02 12.74
C ILE A 251 0.78 6.29 12.51
N LEU A 252 -0.54 6.21 12.73
CA LEU A 252 -1.40 7.37 12.73
C LEU A 252 -1.46 7.93 14.16
N GLU A 253 -0.98 9.15 14.35
CA GLU A 253 -1.07 9.88 15.64
C GLU A 253 -1.90 11.15 15.45
N GLU A 254 -2.59 11.55 16.52
CA GLU A 254 -3.24 12.86 16.62
C GLU A 254 -2.17 13.89 17.01
N LEU A 255 -2.14 15.02 16.30
CA LEU A 255 -1.28 16.13 16.67
C LEU A 255 -1.96 16.84 17.86
N ASP A 256 -1.39 16.71 19.06
CA ASP A 256 -1.79 17.52 20.20
C ASP A 256 -1.31 18.96 19.96
N ASP A 257 -2.26 19.91 19.84
CA ASP A 257 -1.98 21.36 19.78
C ASP A 257 -1.37 21.89 21.10
#